data_AF-A0A497G9P5-F1
#
_entry.id   AF-A0A497G9P5-F1
#
_cell.length_a   1.000
_cell.length_b   1.000
_cell.length_c   1.000
_cell.angle_alpha   90.00
_cell.angle_beta   90.00
_cell.angle_gamma   90.00
#
_symmetry.space_group_name_H-M   'P 1'
#
loop_
_entity.id
_entity.type
_entity.pdbx_description
1 polymer ?
#
loop_
_entity_poly.entity_id
_entity_poly.type
_entity_poly.pdbx_seq_one_letter_code
_entity_poly.pdbx_strand_id
1 'polypeptide(L)'
;MQPEICPSLYRDEKGKFYCSYASREVDPGVMPCLSNYWECPIYVKAQREGLTVEKKVEEEVVKEEKPIKEPKVVEEKPVVVEETPRPVEVEEEILEKLREVQEEVIDLNRAWEDYESSAKNLLDRWIELRNEAYQILNGIESSVESHTRELEELEIRKKLGLVPGDLYEDIKSETQETIDRYTAFKNEIEKFISEIERLIMPHYKRIKASEAKPDIAKLRLSLMKLEQMYKEGKVDEATYSRIKNEIESEISKLERLLEEVT
;
A
#
# COMPACT_ATOMS: atom_id res chain seq x y z
N MET A 1 31.06 -6.81 36.27
CA MET A 1 29.64 -6.84 35.89
C MET A 1 29.04 -5.54 36.39
N GLN A 2 28.50 -4.71 35.51
CA GLN A 2 27.78 -3.50 35.95
C GLN A 2 26.43 -3.95 36.51
N PRO A 3 25.97 -3.38 37.64
CA PRO A 3 24.68 -3.74 38.21
C PRO A 3 23.58 -3.43 37.19
N GLU A 4 22.60 -4.33 37.00
CA GLU A 4 21.49 -4.12 36.06
C GLU A 4 20.49 -3.05 36.54
N ILE A 5 20.63 -2.59 37.79
CA ILE A 5 19.74 -1.65 38.46
C ILE A 5 20.52 -0.41 38.89
N CYS A 6 19.89 0.76 38.77
CA CYS A 6 20.45 2.03 39.24
C CYS A 6 20.80 1.97 40.73
N PRO A 7 22.05 2.28 41.13
CA PRO A 7 22.49 2.22 42.53
C PRO A 7 21.80 3.27 43.42
N SER A 8 21.13 4.24 42.81
CA SER A 8 20.46 5.34 43.51
C SER A 8 18.96 5.11 43.68
N LEU A 9 18.47 3.95 43.26
CA LEU A 9 17.07 3.56 43.39
C LEU A 9 16.87 2.78 44.69
N TYR A 10 15.97 3.25 45.55
CA TYR A 10 15.54 2.52 46.75
C TYR A 10 14.02 2.56 46.89
N ARG A 11 13.46 1.66 47.70
CA ARG A 11 12.03 1.64 48.00
C ARG A 11 11.79 2.16 49.42
N ASP A 12 10.79 3.01 49.57
CA ASP A 12 10.31 3.48 50.87
C ASP A 12 9.40 2.43 51.54
N GLU A 13 9.08 2.60 52.83
CA GLU A 13 8.23 1.69 53.64
C GLU A 13 6.83 1.47 53.03
N LYS A 14 6.40 2.36 52.15
CA LYS A 14 5.12 2.29 51.40
C LYS A 14 5.23 1.66 50.01
N GLY A 15 6.38 1.06 49.66
CA GLY A 15 6.61 0.36 48.39
C GLY A 15 6.86 1.26 47.18
N LYS A 16 6.96 2.58 47.37
CA LYS A 16 7.23 3.57 46.31
C LYS A 16 8.73 3.67 46.03
N PHE A 17 9.09 3.89 44.77
CA PHE A 17 10.47 4.03 44.34
C PHE A 17 10.97 5.47 44.47
N TYR A 18 12.15 5.65 45.05
CA TYR A 18 12.78 6.95 45.26
C TYR A 18 14.18 6.97 44.67
N CYS A 19 14.55 8.12 44.09
CA CYS A 19 15.90 8.38 43.61
C CYS A 19 16.68 9.19 44.64
N SER A 20 17.78 8.65 45.16
CA SER A 20 18.63 9.32 46.16
C SER A 20 19.35 10.56 45.61
N TYR A 21 19.60 10.64 44.29
CA TYR A 21 20.21 11.82 43.65
C TYR A 21 19.22 12.96 43.40
N ALA A 22 17.93 12.67 43.28
CA ALA A 22 16.90 13.66 43.01
C ALA A 22 15.99 13.95 44.22
N SER A 23 16.15 13.20 45.32
CA SER A 23 15.34 13.28 46.55
C SER A 23 13.84 13.34 46.28
N ARG A 24 13.36 12.58 45.29
CA ARG A 24 11.96 12.55 44.87
C ARG A 24 11.52 11.14 44.49
N GLU A 25 10.21 10.93 44.55
CA GLU A 25 9.57 9.73 44.03
C GLU A 25 9.82 9.66 42.52
N VAL A 26 10.23 8.49 42.04
CA VAL A 26 10.50 8.22 40.63
C VAL A 26 9.73 6.97 40.22
N ASP A 27 9.20 6.96 39.01
CA ASP A 27 8.59 5.77 38.43
C ASP A 27 9.64 5.05 37.55
N PRO A 28 10.07 3.83 37.92
CA PRO A 28 11.03 3.07 37.14
C PRO A 28 10.50 2.55 35.80
N GLY A 29 9.18 2.64 35.55
CA GLY A 29 8.60 2.36 34.23
C GLY A 29 8.71 3.52 33.25
N VAL A 30 8.84 4.75 33.76
CA VAL A 30 8.98 5.98 32.95
C VAL A 30 10.43 6.44 32.84
N MET A 31 11.27 6.06 33.81
CA MET A 31 12.69 6.42 33.88
C MET A 31 13.54 5.15 33.75
N PRO A 32 14.73 5.20 33.12
CA PRO A 32 15.54 4.00 32.85
C PRO A 32 16.28 3.48 34.09
N CYS A 33 15.62 3.39 35.25
CA CYS A 33 16.24 3.03 36.53
C CYS A 33 16.47 1.53 36.71
N LEU A 34 15.76 0.67 35.96
CA LEU A 34 15.83 -0.80 36.05
C LEU A 34 16.46 -1.48 34.81
N SER A 35 16.94 -0.71 33.83
CA SER A 35 17.52 -1.23 32.59
C SER A 35 18.80 -0.48 32.22
N ASN A 36 18.67 0.72 31.64
CA ASN A 36 19.80 1.51 31.13
C ASN A 36 20.06 2.76 32.00
N TYR A 37 20.32 2.56 33.29
CA TYR A 37 20.46 3.68 34.23
C TYR A 37 21.65 4.59 33.93
N TRP A 38 22.66 4.11 33.19
CA TRP A 38 23.77 4.91 32.68
C TRP A 38 23.35 5.97 31.66
N GLU A 39 22.17 5.85 31.04
CA GLU A 39 21.58 6.85 30.15
C GLU A 39 20.67 7.84 30.89
N CYS A 40 20.40 7.62 32.18
CA CYS A 40 19.55 8.52 32.97
C CYS A 40 20.23 9.90 33.14
N PRO A 41 19.58 11.02 32.76
CA PRO A 41 20.16 12.36 32.90
C PRO A 41 20.54 12.72 34.35
N ILE A 42 19.79 12.18 35.32
CA ILE A 42 20.03 12.39 36.76
C ILE A 42 21.30 11.64 37.19
N TYR A 43 21.45 10.38 36.76
CA TYR A 43 22.60 9.55 37.09
C TYR A 43 23.89 10.09 36.45
N VAL A 44 23.84 10.46 35.16
CA VAL A 44 24.96 11.05 34.43
C VAL A 44 25.43 12.35 35.08
N LYS A 45 24.49 13.18 35.54
CA LYS A 45 24.80 14.43 36.27
C LYS A 45 25.48 14.14 37.61
N ALA A 46 24.95 13.22 38.40
CA ALA A 46 25.53 12.85 39.69
C ALA A 46 26.94 12.22 39.57
N GLN A 47 27.19 11.44 38.51
CA GLN A 47 28.51 10.90 38.20
C GLN A 47 29.52 11.99 37.80
N ARG A 48 29.08 13.00 37.02
CA ARG A 48 29.92 14.17 36.69
C ARG A 48 30.23 15.02 37.93
N GLU A 49 29.33 15.06 38.90
CA GLU A 49 29.46 15.80 40.16
C GLU A 49 30.17 14.99 41.27
N GLY A 50 30.60 13.75 41.00
CA GLY A 50 31.37 12.92 41.94
C GLY A 50 30.60 12.42 43.16
N LEU A 51 29.27 12.35 43.08
CA LEU A 51 28.41 11.90 44.18
C LEU A 51 28.36 10.36 44.24
N THR A 52 29.19 9.73 45.08
CA THR A 52 29.09 8.30 45.40
C THR A 52 28.15 8.06 46.59
N VAL A 53 27.31 7.02 46.50
CA VAL A 53 26.26 6.68 47.48
C VAL A 53 26.83 6.32 48.85
N GLU A 54 28.10 5.91 48.94
CA GLU A 54 28.73 5.49 50.20
C GLU A 54 29.00 6.63 51.19
N LYS A 55 28.86 7.91 50.79
CA LYS A 55 29.28 9.04 51.63
C LYS A 55 28.17 9.77 52.41
N LYS A 56 26.95 9.22 52.47
CA LYS A 56 25.81 9.88 53.14
C LYS A 56 25.11 9.08 54.25
N VAL A 57 25.62 7.90 54.63
CA VAL A 57 24.97 7.07 55.67
C VAL A 57 25.53 7.31 57.08
N GLU A 58 26.66 8.03 57.25
CA GLU A 58 27.29 8.19 58.58
C GLU A 58 27.01 9.50 59.35
N GLU A 59 26.30 10.48 58.77
CA GLU A 59 25.98 11.72 59.49
C GLU A 59 24.50 12.08 59.29
N GLU A 60 23.62 11.61 60.20
CA GLU A 60 22.76 12.50 61.02
C GLU A 60 21.84 11.72 62.00
N VAL A 61 22.31 11.63 63.25
CA VAL A 61 21.63 12.09 64.49
C VAL A 61 20.28 11.50 64.94
N VAL A 62 20.38 10.55 65.87
CA VAL A 62 19.83 10.49 67.25
C VAL A 62 18.77 11.54 67.72
N LYS A 63 17.64 11.02 68.26
CA LYS A 63 16.63 11.53 69.26
C LYS A 63 15.20 11.46 68.67
N GLU A 64 14.16 10.92 69.32
CA GLU A 64 13.76 10.94 70.74
C GLU A 64 12.70 9.84 71.03
N GLU A 65 12.50 9.50 72.32
CA GLU A 65 11.65 8.41 72.85
C GLU A 65 10.15 8.75 73.06
N LYS A 66 9.27 7.75 72.80
CA LYS A 66 8.01 7.33 73.51
C LYS A 66 6.76 8.26 73.55
N PRO A 67 5.51 7.78 73.87
CA PRO A 67 4.96 6.41 73.95
C PRO A 67 3.54 6.18 73.33
N ILE A 68 3.26 4.90 73.04
CA ILE A 68 2.00 4.10 73.09
C ILE A 68 0.65 4.83 73.32
N LYS A 69 -0.33 4.62 72.41
CA LYS A 69 -1.75 4.35 72.73
C LYS A 69 -2.42 3.43 71.68
N GLU A 70 -3.19 2.48 72.19
CA GLU A 70 -3.92 1.37 71.56
C GLU A 70 -5.26 1.78 70.87
N PRO A 71 -5.97 0.84 70.17
CA PRO A 71 -6.62 1.07 68.87
C PRO A 71 -8.13 1.37 68.94
N LYS A 72 -8.71 1.82 67.81
CA LYS A 72 -10.14 1.71 67.53
C LYS A 72 -10.40 1.19 66.11
N VAL A 73 -11.18 0.13 66.09
CA VAL A 73 -11.67 -0.66 64.95
C VAL A 73 -12.94 0.00 64.37
N VAL A 74 -13.27 -0.40 63.13
CA VAL A 74 -14.57 -0.26 62.41
C VAL A 74 -14.64 1.05 61.59
N GLU A 75 -14.75 1.05 60.26
CA GLU A 75 -15.72 0.30 59.42
C GLU A 75 -15.24 0.24 57.95
N GLU A 76 -15.15 -0.97 57.39
CA GLU A 76 -14.87 -1.22 55.96
C GLU A 76 -16.13 -0.93 55.12
N LYS A 77 -16.00 -0.07 54.10
CA LYS A 77 -16.83 -0.13 52.89
C LYS A 77 -15.97 -0.73 51.78
N PRO A 78 -16.48 -1.71 51.01
CA PRO A 78 -15.69 -2.36 49.98
C PRO A 78 -15.41 -1.35 48.87
N VAL A 79 -14.15 -0.95 48.76
CA VAL A 79 -13.62 -0.33 47.55
C VAL A 79 -13.54 -1.44 46.52
N VAL A 80 -14.37 -1.35 45.49
CA VAL A 80 -14.24 -2.16 44.28
C VAL A 80 -12.85 -1.86 43.73
N VAL A 81 -11.94 -2.82 43.90
CA VAL A 81 -10.62 -2.80 43.29
C VAL A 81 -10.85 -3.00 41.81
N GLU A 82 -10.90 -1.91 41.03
CA GLU A 82 -10.59 -2.00 39.60
C GLU A 82 -9.18 -2.59 39.50
N GLU A 83 -9.11 -3.85 39.09
CA GLU A 83 -7.85 -4.50 38.75
C GLU A 83 -7.19 -3.68 37.64
N THR A 84 -6.24 -2.83 38.00
CA THR A 84 -5.29 -2.28 37.04
C THR A 84 -4.54 -3.46 36.42
N PRO A 85 -4.65 -3.69 35.10
CA PRO A 85 -4.08 -4.87 34.46
C PRO A 85 -2.57 -4.92 34.70
N ARG A 86 -2.06 -6.13 34.91
CA ARG A 86 -0.63 -6.34 35.20
C ARG A 86 0.19 -5.97 33.96
N PRO A 87 1.43 -5.44 34.11
CA PRO A 87 2.28 -5.03 32.99
C PRO A 87 2.47 -6.10 31.90
N VAL A 88 2.46 -7.38 32.28
CA VAL A 88 2.61 -8.53 31.37
C VAL A 88 1.36 -8.75 30.50
N GLU A 89 0.16 -8.49 31.04
CA GLU A 89 -1.11 -8.63 30.30
C GLU A 89 -1.21 -7.57 29.18
N VAL A 90 -0.67 -6.36 29.44
CA VAL A 90 -0.61 -5.27 28.45
C VAL A 90 0.41 -5.57 27.34
N GLU A 91 1.55 -6.16 27.66
CA GLU A 91 2.56 -6.58 26.68
C GLU A 91 2.07 -7.72 25.78
N GLU A 92 1.38 -8.71 26.35
CA GLU A 92 0.76 -9.81 25.59
C GLU A 92 -0.40 -9.34 24.70
N GLU A 93 -1.23 -8.40 25.17
CA GLU A 93 -2.32 -7.82 24.37
C GLU A 93 -1.79 -7.04 23.15
N ILE A 94 -0.67 -6.31 23.31
CA ILE A 94 -0.03 -5.62 22.18
C ILE A 94 0.53 -6.62 21.16
N LEU A 95 1.14 -7.72 21.63
CA LEU A 95 1.65 -8.76 20.73
C LEU A 95 0.51 -9.44 19.95
N GLU A 96 -0.65 -9.64 20.56
CA GLU A 96 -1.81 -10.20 19.86
C GLU A 96 -2.33 -9.24 18.78
N LYS A 97 -2.49 -7.95 19.09
CA LYS A 97 -2.88 -6.94 18.09
C LYS A 97 -1.87 -6.84 16.94
N LEU A 98 -0.58 -6.97 17.22
CA LEU A 98 0.45 -6.99 16.17
C LEU A 98 0.36 -8.25 15.30
N ARG A 99 0.02 -9.41 15.89
CA ARG A 99 -0.24 -10.64 15.13
C ARG A 99 -1.47 -10.51 14.24
N GLU A 100 -2.57 -9.95 14.76
CA GLU A 100 -3.78 -9.67 13.97
C GLU A 100 -3.46 -8.78 12.76
N VAL A 101 -2.74 -7.68 12.96
CA VAL A 101 -2.32 -6.80 11.86
C VAL A 101 -1.40 -7.53 10.87
N GLN A 102 -0.50 -8.39 11.36
CA GLN A 102 0.37 -9.19 10.49
C GLN A 102 -0.45 -10.13 9.60
N GLU A 103 -1.47 -10.80 10.16
CA GLU A 103 -2.38 -11.66 9.40
C GLU A 103 -3.18 -10.85 8.37
N GLU A 104 -3.73 -9.69 8.75
CA GLU A 104 -4.43 -8.78 7.83
C GLU A 104 -3.54 -8.36 6.65
N VAL A 105 -2.27 -8.05 6.90
CA VAL A 105 -1.31 -7.71 5.84
C VAL A 105 -1.06 -8.88 4.89
N ILE A 106 -0.93 -10.10 5.42
CA ILE A 106 -0.76 -11.30 4.59
C ILE A 106 -1.98 -11.52 3.70
N ASP A 107 -3.18 -11.38 4.25
CA ASP A 107 -4.42 -11.55 3.52
C ASP A 107 -4.62 -10.47 2.45
N LEU A 108 -4.25 -9.21 2.75
CA LEU A 108 -4.27 -8.13 1.77
C LEU A 108 -3.31 -8.38 0.61
N ASN A 109 -2.11 -8.91 0.88
CA ASN A 109 -1.15 -9.26 -0.16
C ASN A 109 -1.67 -10.37 -1.07
N ARG A 110 -2.28 -11.42 -0.49
CA ARG A 110 -2.92 -12.49 -1.28
C ARG A 110 -4.05 -11.96 -2.15
N ALA A 111 -4.93 -11.14 -1.58
CA ALA A 111 -6.03 -10.53 -2.33
C ALA A 111 -5.52 -9.64 -3.48
N TRP A 112 -4.38 -8.96 -3.27
CA TRP A 112 -3.73 -8.18 -4.32
C TRP A 112 -3.16 -9.06 -5.45
N GLU A 113 -2.47 -10.15 -5.11
CA GLU A 113 -1.93 -11.11 -6.09
C GLU A 113 -3.05 -11.76 -6.92
N ASP A 114 -4.14 -12.16 -6.26
CA ASP A 114 -5.32 -12.72 -6.91
C ASP A 114 -6.00 -11.70 -7.83
N TYR A 115 -6.11 -10.45 -7.39
CA TYR A 115 -6.63 -9.36 -8.21
C TYR A 115 -5.75 -9.11 -9.43
N GLU A 116 -4.43 -9.00 -9.25
CA GLU A 116 -3.49 -8.68 -10.32
C GLU A 116 -3.50 -9.77 -11.39
N SER A 117 -3.44 -11.04 -10.98
CA SER A 117 -3.50 -12.18 -11.90
C SER A 117 -4.84 -12.25 -12.65
N SER A 118 -5.96 -12.07 -11.94
CA SER A 118 -7.29 -12.06 -12.55
C SER A 118 -7.47 -10.92 -13.54
N ALA A 119 -7.00 -9.72 -13.20
CA ALA A 119 -7.09 -8.56 -14.06
C ALA A 119 -6.17 -8.68 -15.29
N LYS A 120 -4.98 -9.29 -15.17
CA LYS A 120 -4.11 -9.60 -16.32
C LYS A 120 -4.79 -10.57 -17.29
N ASN A 121 -5.31 -11.68 -16.77
CA ASN A 121 -6.05 -12.66 -17.57
C ASN A 121 -7.28 -12.04 -18.27
N LEU A 122 -7.99 -11.14 -17.57
CA LEU A 122 -9.13 -10.40 -18.15
C LEU A 122 -8.68 -9.50 -19.31
N LEU A 123 -7.57 -8.78 -19.14
CA LEU A 123 -7.02 -7.90 -20.18
C LEU A 123 -6.58 -8.68 -21.42
N ASP A 124 -5.89 -9.80 -21.23
CA ASP A 124 -5.43 -10.63 -22.34
C ASP A 124 -6.62 -11.20 -23.13
N ARG A 125 -7.60 -11.77 -22.41
CA ARG A 125 -8.84 -12.25 -23.02
C ARG A 125 -9.62 -11.14 -23.73
N TRP A 126 -9.65 -9.94 -23.16
CA TRP A 126 -10.29 -8.80 -23.78
C TRP A 126 -9.61 -8.41 -25.09
N ILE A 127 -8.28 -8.38 -25.15
CA ILE A 127 -7.53 -8.08 -26.35
C ILE A 127 -7.85 -9.08 -27.47
N GLU A 128 -7.88 -10.37 -27.15
CA GLU A 128 -8.23 -11.44 -28.09
C GLU A 128 -9.65 -11.25 -28.64
N LEU A 129 -10.66 -11.18 -27.77
CA LEU A 129 -12.06 -11.03 -28.15
C LEU A 129 -12.33 -9.74 -28.92
N ARG A 130 -11.69 -8.63 -28.53
CA ARG A 130 -11.82 -7.35 -29.23
C ARG A 130 -11.29 -7.45 -30.66
N ASN A 131 -10.15 -8.11 -30.86
CA ASN A 131 -9.60 -8.30 -32.20
C ASN A 131 -10.51 -9.16 -33.07
N GLU A 132 -11.06 -10.25 -32.51
CA GLU A 132 -12.07 -11.07 -33.21
C GLU A 132 -13.32 -10.26 -33.56
N ALA A 133 -13.83 -9.45 -32.62
CA ALA A 133 -14.98 -8.59 -32.85
C ALA A 133 -14.72 -7.57 -33.97
N TYR A 134 -13.54 -6.95 -34.03
CA TYR A 134 -13.18 -6.05 -35.13
C TYR A 134 -13.06 -6.77 -36.48
N GLN A 135 -12.57 -8.01 -36.51
CA GLN A 135 -12.57 -8.80 -37.75
C GLN A 135 -13.99 -9.07 -38.25
N ILE A 136 -14.91 -9.41 -37.33
CA ILE A 136 -16.32 -9.61 -37.65
C ILE A 136 -16.95 -8.31 -38.15
N LEU A 137 -16.70 -7.18 -37.46
CA LEU A 137 -17.20 -5.85 -37.87
C LEU A 137 -16.76 -5.49 -39.30
N ASN A 138 -15.48 -5.68 -39.64
CA ASN A 138 -14.97 -5.43 -40.99
C ASN A 138 -15.66 -6.33 -42.04
N GLY A 139 -15.95 -7.58 -41.68
CA GLY A 139 -16.70 -8.51 -42.53
C GLY A 139 -18.16 -8.08 -42.75
N ILE A 140 -18.81 -7.60 -41.68
CA ILE A 140 -20.16 -7.03 -41.74
C ILE A 140 -20.19 -5.79 -42.62
N GLU A 141 -19.25 -4.86 -42.44
CA GLU A 141 -19.14 -3.64 -43.26
C GLU A 141 -18.97 -3.98 -44.74
N SER A 142 -18.06 -4.91 -45.06
CA SER A 142 -17.85 -5.37 -46.43
C SER A 142 -19.12 -5.99 -47.03
N SER A 143 -19.89 -6.74 -46.23
CA SER A 143 -21.15 -7.37 -46.65
C SER A 143 -22.26 -6.34 -46.89
N VAL A 144 -22.38 -5.35 -46.00
CA VAL A 144 -23.31 -4.22 -46.15
C VAL A 144 -22.98 -3.42 -47.41
N GLU A 145 -21.71 -3.12 -47.65
CA GLU A 145 -21.28 -2.45 -48.88
C GLU A 145 -21.63 -3.26 -50.14
N SER A 146 -21.42 -4.58 -50.12
CA SER A 146 -21.75 -5.46 -51.24
C SER A 146 -23.26 -5.41 -51.55
N HIS A 147 -24.10 -5.61 -50.55
CA HIS A 147 -25.56 -5.56 -50.72
C HIS A 147 -26.05 -4.17 -51.13
N THR A 148 -25.41 -3.10 -50.65
CA THR A 148 -25.74 -1.73 -51.08
C THR A 148 -25.45 -1.54 -52.57
N ARG A 149 -24.31 -2.05 -53.06
CA ARG A 149 -23.99 -2.01 -54.50
C ARG A 149 -24.96 -2.87 -55.33
N GLU A 150 -25.37 -4.03 -54.81
CA GLU A 150 -26.38 -4.88 -55.46
C GLU A 150 -27.73 -4.15 -55.61
N LEU A 151 -28.15 -3.40 -54.57
CA LEU A 151 -29.34 -2.55 -54.64
C LEU A 151 -29.21 -1.44 -55.68
N GLU A 152 -28.06 -0.75 -55.72
CA GLU A 152 -27.78 0.27 -56.73
C GLU A 152 -27.83 -0.30 -58.16
N GLU A 153 -27.26 -1.48 -58.38
CA GLU A 153 -27.29 -2.15 -59.68
C GLU A 153 -28.73 -2.57 -60.04
N LEU A 154 -29.48 -3.12 -59.09
CA LEU A 154 -30.87 -3.51 -59.26
C LEU A 154 -31.74 -2.30 -59.64
N GLU A 155 -31.50 -1.13 -59.04
CA GLU A 155 -32.15 0.12 -59.40
C GLU A 155 -31.85 0.56 -60.84
N ILE A 156 -30.60 0.42 -61.30
CA ILE A 156 -30.21 0.70 -62.68
C ILE A 156 -30.94 -0.26 -63.64
N ARG A 157 -30.95 -1.56 -63.34
CA ARG A 157 -31.62 -2.58 -64.16
C ARG A 157 -33.13 -2.33 -64.25
N LYS A 158 -33.78 -1.90 -63.16
CA LYS A 158 -35.20 -1.46 -63.17
C LYS A 158 -35.39 -0.25 -64.08
N LYS A 159 -34.54 0.78 -63.97
CA LYS A 159 -34.62 2.00 -64.81
C LYS A 159 -34.49 1.69 -66.31
N LEU A 160 -33.71 0.66 -66.66
CA LEU A 160 -33.55 0.16 -68.02
C LEU A 160 -34.70 -0.76 -68.49
N GLY A 161 -35.68 -1.05 -67.63
CA GLY A 161 -36.79 -1.94 -67.94
C GLY A 161 -36.41 -3.42 -68.01
N LEU A 162 -35.24 -3.80 -67.49
CA LEU A 162 -34.73 -5.18 -67.52
C LEU A 162 -35.31 -6.06 -66.39
N VAL A 163 -35.95 -5.44 -65.40
CA VAL A 163 -36.54 -6.12 -64.23
C VAL A 163 -37.99 -5.65 -64.06
N PRO A 164 -38.95 -6.59 -63.94
CA PRO A 164 -40.33 -6.28 -63.59
C PRO A 164 -40.46 -5.53 -62.25
N GLY A 165 -41.48 -4.68 -62.12
CA GLY A 165 -41.65 -3.83 -60.93
C GLY A 165 -41.89 -4.62 -59.64
N ASP A 166 -42.70 -5.68 -59.72
CA ASP A 166 -42.97 -6.62 -58.62
C ASP A 166 -41.72 -7.35 -58.15
N LEU A 167 -40.98 -7.97 -59.08
CA LEU A 167 -39.73 -8.67 -58.78
C LEU A 167 -38.67 -7.73 -58.19
N TYR A 168 -38.63 -6.47 -58.64
CA TYR A 168 -37.73 -5.46 -58.09
C TYR A 168 -38.05 -5.16 -56.62
N GLU A 169 -39.32 -4.93 -56.27
CA GLU A 169 -39.67 -4.56 -54.89
C GLU A 169 -39.42 -5.73 -53.93
N ASP A 170 -39.68 -6.97 -54.35
CA ASP A 170 -39.41 -8.16 -53.54
C ASP A 170 -37.92 -8.29 -53.21
N ILE A 171 -37.05 -8.27 -54.24
CA ILE A 171 -35.59 -8.38 -54.05
C ILE A 171 -35.06 -7.19 -53.24
N LYS A 172 -35.56 -5.98 -53.52
CA LYS A 172 -35.15 -4.78 -52.78
C LYS A 172 -35.48 -4.92 -51.29
N SER A 173 -36.69 -5.36 -50.96
CA SER A 173 -37.11 -5.54 -49.57
C SER A 173 -36.22 -6.56 -48.86
N GLU A 174 -35.97 -7.71 -49.46
CA GLU A 174 -35.14 -8.77 -48.87
C GLU A 174 -33.68 -8.32 -48.65
N THR A 175 -33.09 -7.64 -49.64
CA THR A 175 -31.73 -7.10 -49.51
C THR A 175 -31.66 -5.99 -48.47
N GLN A 176 -32.66 -5.10 -48.40
CA GLN A 176 -32.73 -4.05 -47.38
C GLN A 176 -32.87 -4.62 -45.97
N GLU A 177 -33.73 -5.62 -45.77
CA GLU A 177 -33.85 -6.32 -44.48
C GLU A 177 -32.53 -6.95 -44.04
N THR A 178 -31.76 -7.48 -44.99
CA THR A 178 -30.43 -8.05 -44.72
C THR A 178 -29.43 -6.96 -44.30
N ILE A 179 -29.40 -5.82 -44.98
CA ILE A 179 -28.58 -4.66 -44.62
C ILE A 179 -28.95 -4.15 -43.23
N ASP A 180 -30.24 -4.02 -42.93
CA ASP A 180 -30.73 -3.52 -41.66
C ASP A 180 -30.33 -4.46 -40.51
N ARG A 181 -30.44 -5.78 -40.72
CA ARG A 181 -30.01 -6.80 -39.75
C ARG A 181 -28.51 -6.72 -39.47
N TYR A 182 -27.69 -6.62 -40.51
CA TYR A 182 -26.24 -6.49 -40.37
C TYR A 182 -25.84 -5.19 -39.66
N THR A 183 -26.49 -4.08 -40.02
CA THR A 183 -26.26 -2.77 -39.39
C THR A 183 -26.65 -2.79 -37.92
N ALA A 184 -27.79 -3.39 -37.58
CA ALA A 184 -28.22 -3.52 -36.18
C ALA A 184 -27.21 -4.34 -35.35
N PHE A 185 -26.74 -5.46 -35.89
CA PHE A 185 -25.75 -6.30 -35.22
C PHE A 185 -24.40 -5.61 -35.07
N LYS A 186 -23.95 -4.86 -36.09
CA LYS A 186 -22.76 -4.00 -36.01
C LYS A 186 -22.84 -3.05 -34.82
N ASN A 187 -23.94 -2.30 -34.72
CA ASN A 187 -24.15 -1.31 -33.66
C ASN A 187 -24.15 -1.94 -32.27
N GLU A 188 -24.69 -3.16 -32.15
CA GLU A 188 -24.69 -3.92 -30.89
C GLU A 188 -23.27 -4.30 -30.45
N ILE A 189 -22.46 -4.83 -31.37
CA ILE A 189 -21.05 -5.16 -31.10
C ILE A 189 -20.27 -3.90 -30.68
N GLU A 190 -20.38 -2.80 -31.43
CA GLU A 190 -19.68 -1.54 -31.12
C GLU A 190 -20.06 -0.99 -29.73
N LYS A 191 -21.34 -1.11 -29.36
CA LYS A 191 -21.82 -0.74 -28.03
C LYS A 191 -21.18 -1.60 -26.94
N PHE A 192 -21.15 -2.92 -27.10
CA PHE A 192 -20.51 -3.81 -26.14
C PHE A 192 -19.00 -3.54 -26.02
N ILE A 193 -18.31 -3.32 -27.14
CA ILE A 193 -16.89 -2.96 -27.13
C ILE A 193 -16.67 -1.70 -26.29
N SER A 194 -17.42 -0.65 -26.58
CA SER A 194 -17.30 0.63 -25.86
C SER A 194 -17.59 0.49 -24.36
N GLU A 195 -18.59 -0.30 -23.99
CA GLU A 195 -18.94 -0.54 -22.59
C GLU A 195 -17.87 -1.35 -21.86
N ILE A 196 -17.35 -2.40 -22.48
CA ILE A 196 -16.28 -3.22 -21.91
C ILE A 196 -15.00 -2.40 -21.75
N GLU A 197 -14.61 -1.61 -22.75
CA GLU A 197 -13.43 -0.73 -22.65
C GLU A 197 -13.56 0.22 -21.47
N ARG A 198 -14.70 0.89 -21.32
CA ARG A 198 -14.96 1.79 -20.19
C ARG A 198 -14.78 1.08 -18.83
N LEU A 199 -15.22 -0.17 -18.71
CA LEU A 199 -15.12 -0.95 -17.47
C LEU A 199 -13.71 -1.49 -17.21
N ILE A 200 -13.00 -1.88 -18.27
CA ILE A 200 -11.65 -2.45 -18.19
C ILE A 200 -10.57 -1.39 -17.95
N MET A 201 -10.76 -0.17 -18.47
CA MET A 201 -9.74 0.88 -18.41
C MET A 201 -9.15 1.12 -17.00
N PRO A 202 -9.94 1.24 -15.91
CA PRO A 202 -9.36 1.38 -14.57
C PRO A 202 -8.44 0.22 -14.15
N HIS A 203 -8.74 -1.01 -14.57
CA HIS A 203 -7.94 -2.18 -14.26
C HIS A 203 -6.64 -2.21 -15.08
N TYR A 204 -6.75 -1.90 -16.37
CA TYR A 204 -5.58 -1.68 -17.23
C TYR A 204 -4.63 -0.66 -16.62
N LYS A 205 -5.19 0.47 -16.17
CA LYS A 205 -4.43 1.57 -15.58
C LYS A 205 -3.71 1.15 -14.30
N ARG A 206 -4.40 0.42 -13.41
CA ARG A 206 -3.83 -0.09 -12.16
C ARG A 206 -2.69 -1.08 -12.39
N ILE A 207 -2.86 -2.04 -13.31
CA ILE A 207 -1.83 -3.02 -13.63
C ILE A 207 -0.61 -2.34 -14.24
N LYS A 208 -0.80 -1.43 -15.21
CA LYS A 208 0.34 -0.72 -15.81
C LYS A 208 1.09 0.12 -14.80
N ALA A 209 0.39 0.74 -13.86
CA ALA A 209 1.04 1.44 -12.76
C ALA A 209 1.79 0.51 -11.79
N SER A 210 1.26 -0.69 -11.50
CA SER A 210 1.95 -1.68 -10.64
C SER A 210 3.17 -2.30 -11.32
N GLU A 211 3.17 -2.43 -12.64
CA GLU A 211 4.33 -2.89 -13.43
C GLU A 211 5.41 -1.81 -13.59
N ALA A 212 5.02 -0.58 -13.93
CA ALA A 212 5.97 0.50 -14.25
C ALA A 212 6.68 1.07 -13.01
N LYS A 213 5.99 1.20 -11.87
CA LYS A 213 6.56 1.84 -10.66
C LYS A 213 7.78 1.09 -10.09
N PRO A 214 7.77 -0.25 -9.92
CA PRO A 214 8.93 -1.00 -9.49
C PRO A 214 10.12 -0.88 -10.45
N ASP A 215 9.87 -0.87 -11.76
CA ASP A 215 10.94 -0.77 -12.75
C ASP A 215 11.56 0.62 -12.81
N ILE A 216 10.76 1.68 -12.69
CA ILE A 216 11.27 3.06 -12.49
C ILE A 216 12.13 3.13 -11.23
N ALA A 217 11.69 2.51 -10.12
CA ALA A 217 12.47 2.50 -8.88
C ALA A 217 13.81 1.78 -9.04
N LYS A 218 13.86 0.64 -9.74
CA LYS A 218 15.10 -0.10 -10.06
C LYS A 218 16.02 0.71 -10.99
N LEU A 219 15.47 1.41 -11.99
CA LEU A 219 16.23 2.26 -12.90
C LEU A 219 16.85 3.45 -12.16
N ARG A 220 16.09 4.11 -11.26
CA ARG A 220 16.61 5.18 -10.40
C ARG A 220 17.71 4.69 -9.46
N LEU A 221 17.56 3.51 -8.86
CA LEU A 221 18.62 2.88 -8.07
C LEU A 221 19.88 2.59 -8.90
N SER A 222 19.70 2.12 -10.14
CA SER A 222 20.81 1.88 -11.07
C SER A 222 21.51 3.19 -11.45
N LEU A 223 20.76 4.27 -11.64
CA LEU A 223 21.30 5.61 -11.89
C LEU A 223 22.13 6.11 -10.71
N MET A 224 21.63 5.99 -9.47
CA MET A 224 22.37 6.36 -8.26
C MET A 224 23.69 5.58 -8.13
N LYS A 225 23.67 4.27 -8.44
CA LYS A 225 24.88 3.44 -8.45
C LYS A 225 25.86 3.88 -9.52
N LEU A 226 25.38 4.20 -10.73
CA LEU A 226 26.19 4.70 -11.83
C LEU A 226 26.87 6.03 -11.47
N GLU A 227 26.12 6.97 -10.87
CA GLU A 227 26.64 8.25 -10.38
C GLU A 227 27.73 8.05 -9.31
N GLN A 228 27.53 7.10 -8.39
CA GLN A 228 28.53 6.75 -7.40
C GLN A 228 29.80 6.18 -8.05
N MET A 229 29.67 5.25 -8.99
CA MET A 229 30.81 4.66 -9.70
C MET A 229 31.59 5.70 -10.51
N TYR A 230 30.91 6.67 -11.11
CA TYR A 230 31.54 7.79 -11.79
C TYR A 230 32.30 8.72 -10.82
N LYS A 231 31.69 9.09 -9.68
CA LYS A 231 32.35 9.88 -8.62
C LYS A 231 33.59 9.17 -8.05
N GLU A 232 33.55 7.85 -7.96
CA GLU A 232 34.67 7.02 -7.52
C GLU A 232 35.74 6.81 -8.61
N GLY A 233 35.56 7.37 -9.81
CA GLY A 233 36.49 7.24 -10.95
C GLY A 233 36.52 5.85 -11.58
N LYS A 234 35.54 4.99 -11.28
CA LYS A 234 35.43 3.61 -11.82
C LYS A 234 34.86 3.56 -13.23
N VAL A 235 34.25 4.65 -13.69
CA VAL A 235 33.61 4.79 -14.99
C VAL A 235 34.06 6.11 -15.62
N ASP A 236 34.46 6.08 -16.88
CA ASP A 236 34.83 7.27 -17.63
C ASP A 236 33.60 8.10 -18.05
N GLU A 237 33.82 9.38 -18.37
CA GLU A 237 32.75 10.32 -18.76
C GLU A 237 31.88 9.84 -19.92
N ALA A 238 32.49 9.24 -20.95
CA ALA A 238 31.76 8.81 -22.14
C ALA A 238 30.85 7.63 -21.82
N THR A 239 31.34 6.66 -21.05
CA THR A 239 30.55 5.52 -20.58
C THR A 239 29.45 5.96 -19.62
N TYR A 240 29.75 6.86 -18.67
CA TYR A 240 28.78 7.43 -17.75
C TYR A 240 27.64 8.13 -18.50
N SER A 241 27.98 9.06 -19.38
CA SER A 241 26.99 9.84 -20.15
C SER A 241 26.10 8.94 -21.02
N ARG A 242 26.68 7.91 -21.67
CA ARG A 242 25.90 6.98 -22.49
C ARG A 242 24.88 6.20 -21.65
N ILE A 243 25.32 5.55 -20.57
CA ILE A 243 24.44 4.72 -19.73
C ILE A 243 23.41 5.59 -19.01
N LYS A 244 23.80 6.78 -18.55
CA LYS A 244 22.89 7.75 -17.95
C LYS A 244 21.74 8.10 -18.90
N ASN A 245 22.06 8.48 -20.14
CA ASN A 245 21.04 8.82 -21.13
C ASN A 245 20.12 7.63 -21.48
N GLU A 246 20.66 6.41 -21.52
CA GLU A 246 19.86 5.18 -21.72
C GLU A 246 18.87 4.98 -20.57
N ILE A 247 19.34 5.07 -19.32
CA ILE A 247 18.50 4.90 -18.12
C ILE A 247 17.45 6.01 -18.03
N GLU A 248 17.83 7.27 -18.25
CA GLU A 248 16.91 8.42 -18.20
C GLU A 248 15.84 8.34 -19.30
N SER A 249 16.21 7.92 -20.51
CA SER A 249 15.27 7.69 -21.61
C SER A 249 14.23 6.63 -21.25
N GLU A 250 14.67 5.52 -20.64
CA GLU A 250 13.77 4.44 -20.26
C GLU A 250 12.84 4.83 -19.10
N ILE A 251 13.35 5.57 -18.10
CA ILE A 251 12.53 6.18 -17.04
C ILE A 251 11.46 7.08 -17.65
N SER A 252 11.85 7.97 -18.57
CA SER A 252 10.92 8.91 -19.19
C SER A 252 9.81 8.22 -20.00
N LYS A 253 10.12 7.12 -20.70
CA LYS A 253 9.09 6.31 -21.38
C LYS A 253 8.09 5.70 -20.38
N LEU A 254 8.58 5.11 -19.29
CA LEU A 254 7.73 4.49 -18.27
C LEU A 254 6.88 5.53 -17.52
N GLU A 255 7.43 6.72 -17.26
CA GLU A 255 6.70 7.84 -16.65
C GLU A 255 5.60 8.38 -17.58
N ARG A 256 5.88 8.50 -18.89
CA ARG A 256 4.86 8.88 -19.87
C ARG A 256 3.74 7.84 -19.98
N LEU A 257 4.09 6.55 -19.93
CA LEU A 257 3.10 5.47 -19.88
C LEU A 257 2.23 5.57 -18.63
N LEU A 258 2.77 6.00 -17.49
CA LEU A 258 1.99 6.29 -16.27
C LEU A 258 1.08 7.51 -16.43
N GLU A 259 1.54 8.58 -17.08
CA GLU A 259 0.76 9.81 -17.33
C GLU A 259 -0.44 9.56 -18.26
N GLU A 260 -0.23 8.82 -19.36
CA GLU A 260 -1.29 8.43 -20.30
C GLU A 260 -2.33 7.47 -19.67
N VAL A 261 -1.92 6.84 -18.56
CA VAL A 261 -2.69 5.89 -17.78
C VAL A 261 -3.40 6.54 -16.58
N THR A 262 -3.00 7.73 -16.12
CA THR A 262 -3.77 8.50 -15.12
C THR A 262 -5.00 9.19 -15.72
#